data_AF-A0A0G0SSA5-F1
#
_entry.id   AF-A0A0G0SSA5-F1
#
_cell.length_a   1.000
_cell.length_b   1.000
_cell.length_c   1.000
_cell.angle_alpha   90.00
_cell.angle_beta   90.00
_cell.angle_gamma   90.00
#
_symmetry.space_group_name_H-M   'P 1'
#
loop_
_entity.id
_entity.type
_entity.pdbx_description
1 polymer ?
#
loop_
_entity_poly.entity_id
_entity_poly.type
_entity_poly.pdbx_seq_one_letter_code
_entity_poly.pdbx_strand_id
1 'polypeptide(L)'
;MTKYIFDFDDVLFFNTEKFKKHMYKCFEEVGVEHDTVKKYYAIEKDKGWVLHNLVASVLKGENITSTSKEELSEKIMRECKNFVNNELIDQIKKLEVEDCYMVTHGIKEYQLEKVERTDLGSLFAQIFTVLDTKKGPVEMICEQFKDDEVVFVDDKEKRFADLDFEKYPNLRKVLYIGPESIAEIFQDK
;
A
#
# COMPACT_ATOMS: atom_id res chain seq x y z
N MET A 1 -13.69 19.76 -11.22
CA MET A 1 -12.29 19.25 -11.24
C MET A 1 -12.34 17.80 -10.80
N THR A 2 -11.21 17.08 -10.81
CA THR A 2 -11.18 15.65 -10.45
C THR A 2 -10.23 15.45 -9.29
N LYS A 3 -10.70 14.77 -8.24
CA LYS A 3 -9.92 14.32 -7.10
C LYS A 3 -9.63 12.83 -7.24
N TYR A 4 -8.44 12.42 -6.85
CA TYR A 4 -7.99 11.04 -6.99
C TYR A 4 -7.62 10.46 -5.63
N ILE A 5 -8.16 9.28 -5.35
CA ILE A 5 -7.87 8.49 -4.17
C ILE A 5 -7.21 7.20 -4.63
N PHE A 6 -5.98 6.95 -4.21
CA PHE A 6 -5.24 5.76 -4.58
C PHE A 6 -5.03 4.83 -3.38
N ASP A 7 -5.27 3.54 -3.55
CA ASP A 7 -4.64 2.54 -2.69
C ASP A 7 -3.12 2.57 -2.85
N PHE A 8 -2.41 2.08 -1.85
CA PHE A 8 -0.96 1.94 -1.90
C PHE A 8 -0.54 0.55 -2.37
N ASP A 9 -0.87 -0.50 -1.61
CA ASP A 9 -0.41 -1.86 -1.88
C ASP A 9 -1.04 -2.40 -3.18
N ASP A 10 -0.20 -2.92 -4.08
CA ASP A 10 -0.58 -3.45 -5.40
C ASP A 10 -1.16 -2.42 -6.41
N VAL A 11 -1.25 -1.14 -6.03
CA VAL A 11 -1.59 -0.02 -6.94
C VAL A 11 -0.37 0.88 -7.16
N LEU A 12 0.09 1.59 -6.12
CA LEU A 12 1.28 2.45 -6.16
C LEU A 12 2.55 1.68 -5.83
N PHE A 13 2.47 0.76 -4.86
CA PHE A 13 3.48 -0.22 -4.51
C PHE A 13 3.25 -1.48 -5.36
N PHE A 14 3.67 -1.39 -6.63
CA PHE A 14 3.43 -2.39 -7.66
C PHE A 14 4.08 -3.73 -7.31
N ASN A 15 3.20 -4.66 -6.90
CA ASN A 15 3.45 -6.07 -6.65
C ASN A 15 4.07 -6.35 -5.27
N THR A 16 3.20 -6.41 -4.27
CA THR A 16 3.53 -6.87 -2.90
C THR A 16 4.14 -8.27 -2.89
N GLU A 17 3.82 -9.12 -3.86
CA GLU A 17 4.43 -10.45 -4.01
C GLU A 17 5.92 -10.38 -4.42
N LYS A 18 6.36 -9.37 -5.19
CA LYS A 18 7.80 -9.14 -5.47
C LYS A 18 8.53 -8.71 -4.20
N PHE A 19 7.97 -7.79 -3.43
CA PHE A 19 8.53 -7.39 -2.14
C PHE A 19 8.65 -8.58 -1.19
N LYS A 20 7.62 -9.42 -1.12
CA LYS A 20 7.61 -10.65 -0.30
C LYS A 20 8.67 -11.66 -0.73
N LYS A 21 8.89 -11.84 -2.04
CA LYS A 21 10.02 -12.67 -2.55
C LYS A 21 11.37 -12.11 -2.12
N HIS A 22 11.55 -10.79 -2.20
CA HIS A 22 12.77 -10.12 -1.71
C HIS A 22 12.97 -10.32 -0.21
N MET A 23 11.91 -10.14 0.58
CA MET A 23 11.91 -10.40 2.03
C MET A 23 12.39 -11.82 2.35
N TYR A 24 11.84 -12.85 1.67
CA TYR A 24 12.26 -14.23 1.89
C TYR A 24 13.72 -14.48 1.54
N LYS A 25 14.20 -13.92 0.41
CA LYS A 25 15.62 -14.02 0.04
C LYS A 25 16.53 -13.43 1.12
N CYS A 26 16.13 -12.33 1.75
CA CYS A 26 16.91 -11.73 2.84
C CYS A 26 17.02 -12.65 4.07
N PHE A 27 15.97 -13.43 4.37
CA PHE A 27 16.00 -14.44 5.43
C PHE A 27 16.88 -15.65 5.05
N GLU A 28 16.82 -16.10 3.80
CA GLU A 28 17.69 -17.19 3.30
C GLU A 28 19.18 -16.83 3.43
N GLU A 29 19.53 -15.58 3.14
CA GLU A 29 20.90 -15.06 3.27
C GLU A 29 21.44 -15.06 4.70
N VAL A 30 20.58 -15.17 5.72
CA VAL A 30 20.98 -15.31 7.13
C VAL A 30 20.75 -16.72 7.68
N GLY A 31 20.47 -17.67 6.79
CA GLY A 31 20.38 -19.10 7.11
C GLY A 31 18.98 -19.59 7.49
N VAL A 32 17.92 -18.83 7.21
CA VAL A 32 16.54 -19.25 7.52
C VAL A 32 15.83 -19.69 6.25
N GLU A 33 15.35 -20.94 6.24
CA GLU A 33 14.61 -21.49 5.11
C GLU A 33 13.26 -20.80 4.91
N HIS A 34 12.87 -20.65 3.64
CA HIS A 34 11.60 -20.05 3.22
C HIS A 34 10.36 -20.62 3.93
N ASP A 35 10.27 -21.94 4.09
CA ASP A 35 9.12 -22.57 4.74
C ASP A 35 9.08 -22.33 6.25
N THR A 36 10.23 -22.08 6.87
CA THR A 36 10.30 -21.62 8.26
C THR A 36 9.77 -20.21 8.39
N VAL A 37 10.21 -19.26 7.54
CA VAL A 37 9.70 -17.87 7.56
C VAL A 37 8.19 -17.84 7.34
N LYS A 38 7.65 -18.67 6.44
CA LYS A 38 6.20 -18.78 6.20
C LYS A 38 5.41 -19.16 7.45
N LYS A 39 5.94 -20.03 8.32
CA LYS A 39 5.28 -20.41 9.57
C LYS A 39 5.17 -19.22 10.52
N TYR A 40 6.25 -18.47 10.72
CA TYR A 40 6.22 -17.24 11.51
C TYR A 40 5.31 -16.18 10.89
N TYR A 41 5.33 -16.05 9.55
CA TYR A 41 4.48 -15.14 8.82
C TYR A 41 2.99 -15.42 9.10
N ALA A 42 2.56 -16.68 9.09
CA ALA A 42 1.18 -17.04 9.40
C ALA A 42 0.77 -16.61 10.81
N ILE A 43 1.65 -16.81 11.80
CA ILE A 43 1.41 -16.42 13.20
C ILE A 43 1.32 -14.89 13.35
N GLU A 44 2.23 -14.15 12.71
CA GLU A 44 2.25 -12.69 12.80
C GLU A 44 1.12 -12.04 12.00
N LYS A 45 0.63 -12.71 10.95
CA LYS A 45 -0.53 -12.26 10.17
C LYS A 45 -1.78 -12.12 11.02
N ASP A 46 -2.02 -13.08 11.91
CA ASP A 46 -3.19 -13.07 12.79
C ASP A 46 -3.14 -11.95 13.84
N LYS A 47 -1.97 -11.32 14.04
CA LYS A 47 -1.76 -10.21 14.98
C LYS A 47 -1.78 -8.82 14.32
N GLY A 48 -2.04 -8.74 13.01
CA GLY A 48 -2.04 -7.49 12.25
C GLY A 48 -0.78 -7.20 11.43
N TRP A 49 0.15 -8.16 11.33
CA TRP A 49 1.37 -8.18 10.49
C TRP A 49 2.19 -6.88 10.38
N VAL A 50 3.40 -6.90 10.97
CA VAL A 50 4.44 -5.87 10.75
C VAL A 50 5.77 -6.57 10.49
N LEU A 51 6.53 -6.13 9.48
CA LEU A 51 7.80 -6.77 9.10
C LEU A 51 8.77 -6.91 10.28
N HIS A 52 8.93 -5.86 11.10
CA HIS A 52 9.86 -5.89 12.23
C HIS A 52 9.51 -6.97 13.26
N ASN A 53 8.21 -7.25 13.46
CA ASN A 53 7.77 -8.30 14.38
C ASN A 53 8.05 -9.68 13.80
N LEU A 54 7.87 -9.85 12.48
CA LEU A 54 8.26 -11.07 11.77
C LEU A 54 9.77 -11.31 11.90
N VAL A 55 10.59 -10.30 11.59
CA VAL A 55 12.05 -10.37 11.72
C VAL A 55 12.45 -10.75 13.14
N ALA A 56 11.92 -10.05 14.15
CA ALA A 56 12.22 -10.36 15.54
C ALA A 56 11.84 -11.79 15.94
N SER A 57 10.65 -12.25 15.50
CA SER A 57 10.14 -13.58 15.83
C SER A 57 10.98 -14.69 15.18
N VAL A 58 11.37 -14.51 13.91
CA VAL A 58 12.22 -15.45 13.18
C VAL A 58 13.61 -15.52 13.80
N LEU A 59 14.27 -14.37 14.00
CA LEU A 59 15.63 -14.34 14.53
C LEU A 59 15.70 -14.97 15.93
N LYS A 60 14.72 -14.67 16.79
CA LYS A 60 14.63 -15.25 18.13
C LYS A 60 14.32 -16.74 18.09
N GLY A 61 13.34 -17.14 17.28
CA GLY A 61 12.85 -18.53 17.25
C GLY A 61 13.86 -19.50 16.62
N GLU A 62 14.62 -19.04 15.63
CA GLU A 62 15.66 -19.83 14.95
C GLU A 62 17.06 -19.62 15.54
N ASN A 63 17.17 -18.90 16.67
CA ASN A 63 18.44 -18.57 17.35
C ASN A 63 19.50 -17.95 16.42
N ILE A 64 19.08 -17.07 15.51
CA ILE A 64 19.98 -16.39 14.58
C ILE A 64 20.64 -15.20 15.29
N THR A 65 21.96 -15.23 15.39
CA THR A 65 22.76 -14.16 16.01
C THR A 65 23.73 -13.49 15.01
N SER A 66 23.71 -13.90 13.74
CA SER A 66 24.58 -13.38 12.68
C SER A 66 24.15 -11.99 12.16
N THR A 67 22.96 -11.53 12.52
CA THR A 67 22.43 -10.21 12.19
C THR A 67 21.48 -9.75 13.29
N SER A 68 21.27 -8.43 13.40
CA SER A 68 20.26 -7.83 14.26
C SER A 68 18.90 -7.69 13.57
N LYS A 69 17.86 -7.44 14.37
CA LYS A 69 16.51 -7.14 13.86
C LYS A 69 16.53 -5.89 12.98
N GLU A 70 17.26 -4.86 13.41
CA GLU A 70 17.40 -3.57 12.73
C GLU A 70 18.08 -3.74 11.38
N GLU A 71 19.21 -4.45 11.31
CA GLU A 71 19.94 -4.70 10.06
C GLU A 71 19.12 -5.48 9.03
N LEU A 72 18.48 -6.57 9.45
CA LEU A 72 17.69 -7.39 8.52
C LEU A 72 16.43 -6.65 8.07
N SER A 73 15.77 -5.92 8.98
CA SER A 73 14.61 -5.10 8.61
C SER A 73 15.01 -4.01 7.62
N GLU A 74 16.10 -3.28 7.87
CA GLU A 74 16.61 -2.24 6.98
C GLU A 74 16.97 -2.80 5.60
N LYS A 75 17.63 -3.96 5.58
CA LYS A 75 17.99 -4.66 4.34
C LYS A 75 16.77 -4.97 3.47
N ILE A 76 15.65 -5.30 4.09
CA ILE A 76 14.38 -5.59 3.40
C ILE A 76 13.69 -4.28 2.99
N MET A 77 13.60 -3.30 3.89
CA MET A 77 12.83 -2.07 3.67
C MET A 77 13.49 -1.09 2.70
N ARG A 78 14.83 -1.06 2.61
CA ARG A 78 15.54 -0.14 1.69
C ARG A 78 15.21 -0.37 0.21
N GLU A 79 14.72 -1.55 -0.14
CA GLU A 79 14.36 -1.90 -1.51
C GLU A 79 12.94 -1.47 -1.88
N CYS A 80 12.16 -0.89 -0.95
CA CYS A 80 10.76 -0.47 -1.20
C CYS A 80 10.60 0.37 -2.48
N LYS A 81 11.50 1.34 -2.71
CA LYS A 81 11.53 2.18 -3.93
C LYS A 81 11.62 1.39 -5.24
N ASN A 82 12.12 0.16 -5.22
CA ASN A 82 12.25 -0.69 -6.41
C ASN A 82 10.95 -1.46 -6.74
N PHE A 83 9.93 -1.34 -5.90
CA PHE A 83 8.62 -1.97 -6.09
C PHE A 83 7.51 -0.96 -6.38
N VAL A 84 7.83 0.23 -6.89
CA VAL A 84 6.84 1.25 -7.20
C VAL A 84 6.31 1.15 -8.63
N ASN A 85 5.08 1.61 -8.84
CA ASN A 85 4.42 1.69 -10.14
C ASN A 85 4.85 2.94 -10.92
N ASN A 86 6.03 2.91 -11.53
CA ASN A 86 6.58 4.10 -12.19
C ASN A 86 5.63 4.72 -13.23
N GLU A 87 4.92 3.90 -14.01
CA GLU A 87 4.01 4.39 -15.05
C GLU A 87 2.83 5.18 -14.45
N LEU A 88 2.19 4.64 -13.41
CA LEU A 88 1.11 5.33 -12.70
C LEU A 88 1.63 6.59 -11.97
N ILE A 89 2.78 6.49 -11.32
CA ILE A 89 3.41 7.61 -10.60
C ILE A 89 3.73 8.77 -11.55
N ASP A 90 4.20 8.47 -12.76
CA ASP A 90 4.51 9.50 -13.75
C ASP A 90 3.25 10.22 -14.26
N GLN A 91 2.06 9.60 -14.19
CA GLN A 91 0.81 10.31 -14.41
C GLN A 91 0.41 11.15 -13.19
N ILE A 92 0.53 10.60 -11.98
CA ILE A 92 0.20 11.33 -10.73
C ILE A 92 1.04 12.60 -10.59
N LYS A 93 2.34 12.56 -10.96
CA LYS A 93 3.23 13.75 -10.95
C LYS A 93 2.77 14.90 -11.85
N LYS A 94 1.84 14.67 -12.78
CA LYS A 94 1.27 15.70 -13.65
C LYS A 94 0.05 16.38 -13.05
N LEU A 95 -0.47 15.83 -11.94
CA LEU A 95 -1.60 16.38 -11.21
C LEU A 95 -1.10 17.37 -10.14
N GLU A 96 -2.01 18.22 -9.67
CA GLU A 96 -1.76 19.04 -8.49
C GLU A 96 -1.85 18.18 -7.22
N VAL A 97 -0.97 18.44 -6.25
CA VAL A 97 -0.90 17.67 -4.98
C VAL A 97 -2.23 17.72 -4.22
N GLU A 98 -2.92 18.87 -4.27
CA GLU A 98 -4.24 19.11 -3.67
C GLU A 98 -5.39 18.31 -4.31
N ASP A 99 -5.13 17.64 -5.44
CA ASP A 99 -6.07 16.73 -6.09
C ASP A 99 -5.80 15.25 -5.73
N CYS A 100 -4.70 14.95 -5.03
CA CYS A 100 -4.23 13.58 -4.83
C CYS A 100 -4.29 13.15 -3.36
N TYR A 101 -4.93 12.00 -3.11
CA TYR A 101 -5.08 11.39 -1.80
C TYR A 101 -4.65 9.92 -1.83
N MET A 102 -4.11 9.43 -0.71
CA MET A 102 -3.80 8.02 -0.53
C MET A 102 -4.66 7.44 0.59
N VAL A 103 -5.31 6.31 0.35
CA VAL A 103 -6.04 5.56 1.39
C VAL A 103 -5.57 4.11 1.35
N THR A 104 -4.77 3.70 2.33
CA THR A 104 -4.15 2.38 2.39
C THR A 104 -4.62 1.58 3.61
N HIS A 105 -4.64 0.26 3.47
CA HIS A 105 -5.00 -0.65 4.54
C HIS A 105 -3.77 -1.24 5.23
N GLY A 106 -3.66 -1.06 6.54
CA GLY A 106 -2.63 -1.71 7.36
C GLY A 106 -2.27 -0.91 8.60
N ILE A 107 -1.40 -1.49 9.42
CA ILE A 107 -0.85 -0.84 10.60
C ILE A 107 -0.16 0.46 10.18
N LYS A 108 -0.58 1.57 10.80
CA LYS A 108 -0.24 2.93 10.39
C LYS A 108 1.26 3.13 10.27
N GLU A 109 2.01 2.80 11.31
CA GLU A 109 3.45 3.03 11.38
C GLU A 109 4.17 2.30 10.25
N TYR A 110 3.76 1.06 9.98
CA TYR A 110 4.37 0.23 8.95
C TYR A 110 4.00 0.66 7.53
N GLN A 111 2.75 1.05 7.30
CA GLN A 111 2.33 1.59 6.00
C GLN A 111 3.03 2.92 5.71
N LEU A 112 3.12 3.81 6.69
CA LEU A 112 3.79 5.10 6.53
C LEU A 112 5.30 4.94 6.30
N GLU A 113 5.96 3.98 6.97
CA GLU A 113 7.37 3.68 6.68
C GLU A 113 7.55 3.23 5.23
N LYS A 114 6.70 2.33 4.70
CA LYS A 114 6.79 1.95 3.28
C LYS A 114 6.62 3.15 2.36
N VAL A 115 5.65 4.03 2.64
CA VAL A 115 5.42 5.23 1.82
C VAL A 115 6.64 6.15 1.86
N GLU A 116 7.22 6.40 3.04
CA GLU A 116 8.45 7.17 3.21
C GLU A 116 9.60 6.58 2.39
N ARG A 117 9.81 5.27 2.47
CA ARG A 117 10.88 4.55 1.75
C ARG A 117 10.72 4.55 0.23
N THR A 118 9.54 4.94 -0.27
CA THR A 118 9.25 5.08 -1.71
C THR A 118 9.33 6.51 -2.20
N ASP A 119 9.53 7.50 -1.31
CA ASP A 119 9.51 8.93 -1.62
C ASP A 119 8.20 9.43 -2.24
N LEU A 120 7.09 8.70 -2.07
CA LEU A 120 5.80 9.04 -2.68
C LEU A 120 4.95 9.98 -1.83
N GLY A 121 5.28 10.16 -0.55
CA GLY A 121 4.43 10.90 0.38
C GLY A 121 4.16 12.35 -0.03
N SER A 122 5.10 12.99 -0.73
CA SER A 122 4.97 14.37 -1.20
C SER A 122 4.00 14.55 -2.38
N LEU A 123 3.55 13.45 -3.00
CA LEU A 123 2.59 13.48 -4.10
C LEU A 123 1.14 13.58 -3.63
N PHE A 124 0.88 13.49 -2.32
CA PHE A 124 -0.47 13.41 -1.77
C PHE A 124 -0.72 14.52 -0.75
N ALA A 125 -1.85 15.21 -0.90
CA ALA A 125 -2.32 16.17 0.09
C ALA A 125 -2.54 15.52 1.46
N GLN A 126 -3.02 14.28 1.46
CA GLN A 126 -3.23 13.52 2.69
C GLN A 126 -3.13 12.01 2.46
N ILE A 127 -2.59 11.32 3.47
CA ILE A 127 -2.45 9.87 3.51
C ILE A 127 -3.26 9.33 4.70
N PHE A 128 -4.21 8.45 4.41
CA PHE A 128 -5.02 7.76 5.40
C PHE A 128 -4.59 6.29 5.50
N THR A 129 -4.46 5.82 6.74
CA THR A 129 -4.24 4.41 7.04
C THR A 129 -5.46 3.88 7.78
N VAL A 130 -5.97 2.72 7.37
CA VAL A 130 -7.15 2.08 7.98
C VAL A 130 -6.86 0.61 8.29
N LEU A 131 -7.48 0.08 9.35
CA LEU A 131 -7.38 -1.34 9.70
C LEU A 131 -8.55 -2.18 9.17
N ASP A 132 -9.67 -1.54 8.87
CA ASP A 132 -10.90 -2.22 8.45
C ASP A 132 -11.28 -1.79 7.02
N THR A 133 -12.21 -0.83 6.95
CA THR A 133 -12.74 -0.29 5.71
C THR A 133 -12.12 1.06 5.37
N LYS A 134 -12.08 1.34 4.06
CA LYS A 134 -11.70 2.64 3.48
C LYS A 134 -12.88 3.62 3.38
N LYS A 135 -14.09 3.17 3.71
CA LYS A 135 -15.34 3.94 3.64
C LYS A 135 -15.21 5.33 4.25
N GLY A 136 -14.78 5.43 5.52
CA GLY A 136 -14.69 6.70 6.24
C GLY A 136 -13.87 7.77 5.48
N PRO A 137 -12.58 7.53 5.18
CA PRO A 137 -11.77 8.47 4.42
C PRO A 137 -12.32 8.78 3.01
N VAL A 138 -12.79 7.76 2.27
CA VAL A 138 -13.32 7.95 0.91
C VAL A 138 -14.56 8.83 0.91
N GLU A 139 -15.53 8.53 1.76
CA GLU A 139 -16.78 9.28 1.88
C GLU A 139 -16.53 10.70 2.38
N MET A 140 -15.58 10.89 3.31
CA MET A 140 -15.17 12.23 3.76
C MET A 140 -14.64 13.10 2.62
N ILE A 141 -13.80 12.54 1.74
CA ILE A 141 -13.29 13.26 0.57
C ILE A 141 -14.44 13.57 -0.41
N CYS A 142 -15.37 12.64 -0.61
CA CYS A 142 -16.56 12.88 -1.43
C CYS A 142 -17.44 14.01 -0.88
N GLU A 143 -17.64 14.08 0.44
CA GLU A 143 -18.39 15.16 1.10
C GLU A 143 -17.68 16.50 0.98
N GLN A 144 -16.36 16.52 1.14
CA GLN A 144 -15.54 17.73 1.02
C GLN A 144 -15.58 18.30 -0.40
N PHE A 145 -15.61 17.44 -1.43
CA PHE A 145 -15.54 17.82 -2.83
C PHE A 145 -16.80 17.39 -3.60
N LYS A 146 -17.98 17.69 -3.05
CA LYS A 146 -19.29 17.28 -3.60
C LYS A 146 -19.56 17.73 -5.05
N ASP A 147 -18.90 18.80 -5.50
CA ASP A 147 -19.08 19.40 -6.83
C ASP A 147 -17.99 18.95 -7.83
N ASP A 148 -17.00 18.17 -7.37
CA ASP A 148 -15.92 17.59 -8.18
C ASP A 148 -16.12 16.08 -8.33
N GLU A 149 -15.62 15.50 -9.43
CA GLU A 149 -15.52 14.04 -9.52
C GLU A 149 -14.46 13.53 -8.54
N VAL A 150 -14.75 12.42 -7.85
CA VAL A 150 -13.79 11.71 -7.00
C VAL A 150 -13.57 10.32 -7.57
N VAL A 151 -12.33 10.01 -7.96
CA VAL A 151 -11.93 8.73 -8.54
C VAL A 151 -11.22 7.91 -7.48
N PHE A 152 -11.81 6.80 -7.08
CA PHE A 152 -11.20 5.87 -6.12
C PHE A 152 -10.65 4.63 -6.83
N VAL A 153 -9.33 4.45 -6.71
CA VAL A 153 -8.55 3.39 -7.36
C VAL A 153 -8.08 2.39 -6.31
N ASP A 154 -8.44 1.11 -6.48
CA ASP A 154 -8.05 0.01 -5.59
C ASP A 154 -7.92 -1.30 -6.39
N ASP A 155 -7.06 -2.22 -5.97
CA ASP A 155 -6.84 -3.50 -6.64
C ASP A 155 -7.88 -4.58 -6.24
N LYS A 156 -8.73 -4.30 -5.24
CA LYS A 156 -9.65 -5.27 -4.65
C LYS A 156 -11.10 -4.80 -4.72
N GLU A 157 -11.93 -5.51 -5.49
CA GLU A 157 -13.37 -5.21 -5.64
C GLU A 157 -14.11 -5.06 -4.29
N LYS A 158 -13.76 -5.88 -3.30
CA LYS A 158 -14.35 -5.82 -1.95
C LYS A 158 -14.15 -4.48 -1.23
N ARG A 159 -13.18 -3.65 -1.65
CA ARG A 159 -12.93 -2.32 -1.08
C ARG A 159 -13.94 -1.28 -1.53
N PHE A 160 -14.75 -1.60 -2.54
CA PHE A 160 -15.86 -0.76 -2.99
C PHE A 160 -17.21 -1.19 -2.41
N ALA A 161 -17.30 -2.37 -1.79
CA ALA A 161 -18.58 -3.03 -1.48
C ALA A 161 -19.43 -2.31 -0.43
N ASP A 162 -18.81 -1.50 0.43
CA ASP A 162 -19.47 -0.78 1.52
C ASP A 162 -19.54 0.75 1.29
N LEU A 163 -19.17 1.20 0.09
CA LEU A 163 -19.32 2.58 -0.35
C LEU A 163 -20.74 2.84 -0.84
N ASP A 164 -21.25 4.04 -0.53
CA ASP A 164 -22.61 4.45 -0.91
C ASP A 164 -22.59 5.33 -2.17
N PHE A 165 -22.69 4.69 -3.34
CA PHE A 165 -22.69 5.39 -4.63
C PHE A 165 -23.97 6.18 -4.91
N GLU A 166 -25.08 5.90 -4.20
CA GLU A 166 -26.31 6.69 -4.30
C GLU A 166 -26.17 8.00 -3.52
N LYS A 167 -25.57 7.95 -2.33
CA LYS A 167 -25.25 9.15 -1.53
C LYS A 167 -24.15 9.99 -2.17
N TYR A 168 -23.16 9.36 -2.81
CA TYR A 168 -22.03 10.03 -3.45
C TYR A 168 -22.02 9.79 -4.96
N PRO A 169 -22.90 10.45 -5.73
CA PRO A 169 -22.93 10.30 -7.19
C PRO A 169 -21.68 10.85 -7.88
N ASN A 170 -20.87 11.65 -7.17
CA ASN A 170 -19.58 12.13 -7.63
C ASN A 170 -18.44 11.11 -7.49
N LEU A 171 -18.68 9.99 -6.78
CA LEU A 171 -17.69 8.92 -6.61
C LEU A 171 -17.71 7.96 -7.79
N ARG A 172 -16.57 7.84 -8.46
CA ARG A 172 -16.27 6.83 -9.48
C ARG A 172 -15.27 5.83 -8.92
N LYS A 173 -15.56 4.53 -9.01
CA LYS A 173 -14.59 3.48 -8.70
C LYS A 173 -13.82 3.05 -9.95
N VAL A 174 -12.55 2.69 -9.77
CA VAL A 174 -11.71 2.05 -10.78
C VAL A 174 -11.01 0.85 -10.13
N LEU A 175 -11.26 -0.35 -10.64
CA LEU A 175 -10.55 -1.55 -10.22
C LEU A 175 -9.20 -1.60 -10.94
N TYR A 176 -8.11 -1.48 -10.19
CA TYR A 176 -6.76 -1.53 -10.75
C TYR A 176 -6.35 -2.97 -11.01
N ILE A 177 -6.22 -3.36 -12.28
CA ILE A 177 -5.80 -4.71 -12.70
C ILE A 177 -4.42 -4.72 -13.38
N GLY A 178 -3.85 -3.55 -13.63
CA GLY A 178 -2.54 -3.40 -14.27
C GLY A 178 -2.42 -2.08 -15.02
N PRO A 179 -1.34 -1.91 -15.81
CA PRO A 179 -1.12 -0.72 -16.63
C PRO A 179 -2.29 -0.34 -17.54
N GLU A 180 -3.07 -1.32 -18.00
CA GLU A 180 -4.27 -1.11 -18.81
C GLU A 180 -5.34 -0.26 -18.11
N SER A 181 -5.39 -0.27 -16.78
CA SER A 181 -6.33 0.54 -16.00
C SER A 181 -5.96 2.03 -16.00
N ILE A 182 -4.72 2.40 -16.36
CA ILE A 182 -4.25 3.79 -16.28
C ILE A 182 -5.10 4.71 -17.17
N ALA A 183 -5.47 4.26 -18.37
CA ALA A 183 -6.33 5.05 -19.25
C ALA A 183 -7.71 5.30 -18.63
N GLU A 184 -8.26 4.33 -17.91
CA GLU A 184 -9.56 4.45 -17.22
C GLU A 184 -9.48 5.40 -16.01
N ILE A 185 -8.36 5.39 -15.27
CA ILE A 185 -8.17 6.29 -14.12
C ILE A 185 -8.29 7.75 -14.58
N PHE A 186 -7.59 8.11 -15.65
CA PHE A 186 -7.46 9.50 -16.13
C PHE A 186 -8.40 9.83 -17.30
N GLN A 187 -9.45 9.05 -17.51
CA GLN A 187 -10.44 9.35 -18.53
C GLN A 187 -11.31 10.53 -18.09
N ASP A 188 -11.31 11.61 -18.88
CA ASP A 188 -12.24 12.71 -18.71
C ASP A 188 -13.67 12.23 -19.02
N LYS A 189 -14.63 12.61 -18.16
CA LYS A 189 -16.07 12.47 -18.43
C LYS A 189 -16.61 13.67 -19.21
#